data_AF-A0A3M6TZF9-F1
#
_entry.id   AF-A0A3M6TZF9-F1
#
_cell.length_a   1.000
_cell.length_b   1.000
_cell.length_c   1.000
_cell.angle_alpha   90.00
_cell.angle_beta   90.00
_cell.angle_gamma   90.00
#
_symmetry.space_group_name_H-M   'P 1'
#
loop_
_entity.id
_entity.type
_entity.pdbx_description
1 polymer ?
#
loop_
_entity_poly.entity_id
_entity_poly.type
_entity_poly.pdbx_seq_one_letter_code
_entity_poly.pdbx_strand_id
1 'polypeptide(L)'
;ISLQTGRLNISQTLQGWSCSSACSPSQHCRLPRCTNVVFPKTFSGSGTVNIYVTVSHGEKFSRVHSPSAMWVQSVTTRDFDVCARESGIGSNGTGIINWLAFQDYPQMTRGSVSFSGIWTTETKCEKVTFSQNFPGRPSVFASARYTRDTKPNDAMYVWLENVNSKSFEVCIREFLPFDGKHQDTIVDWFAFVANGSESNFTLSGEADFPNSNLPTAEDNYGFCQQVQFNTTFYASPVVLVSVHHLYNPQEVSLTSMRICVKDLSGTGSKHDPLSVNYVVVGDLNPCLDVFCPSFGVCKTYSAHEARCVCDDNCPSYQDPVCTENGTTYDNECLYKLNFCKGMDNNTLSTNGGNDGKSEDDEMVVRNELCRCDFSK
;
A
#
# COMPACT_ATOMS: atom_id res chain seq x y z
N ILE A 1 -22.78 -9.37 1.20
CA ILE A 1 -21.76 -8.31 0.91
C ILE A 1 -21.30 -8.55 -0.52
N SER A 2 -21.23 -7.51 -1.36
CA SER A 2 -20.88 -7.63 -2.78
C SER A 2 -19.39 -7.45 -3.06
N LEU A 3 -18.62 -6.86 -2.14
CA LEU A 3 -17.17 -6.63 -2.27
C LEU A 3 -16.47 -6.90 -0.93
N GLN A 4 -15.36 -7.64 -0.97
CA GLN A 4 -14.53 -8.01 0.18
C GLN A 4 -13.05 -7.86 -0.19
N THR A 5 -12.21 -7.53 0.78
CA THR A 5 -10.77 -7.38 0.60
C THR A 5 -10.01 -8.01 1.77
N GLY A 6 -8.74 -8.34 1.54
CA GLY A 6 -7.87 -8.81 2.62
C GLY A 6 -6.39 -8.85 2.27
N ARG A 7 -5.59 -9.20 3.28
CA ARG A 7 -4.13 -9.30 3.21
C ARG A 7 -3.71 -10.66 3.75
N LEU A 8 -2.78 -11.32 3.08
CA LEU A 8 -2.25 -12.63 3.45
C LEU A 8 -0.73 -12.56 3.54
N ASN A 9 -0.16 -12.89 4.70
CA ASN A 9 1.29 -12.89 4.88
C ASN A 9 1.90 -14.14 4.24
N ILE A 10 2.63 -13.96 3.14
CA ILE A 10 3.15 -15.06 2.33
C ILE A 10 4.17 -15.90 3.11
N SER A 11 4.95 -15.32 4.03
CA SER A 11 5.96 -16.11 4.78
C SER A 11 5.39 -17.01 5.87
N GLN A 12 4.26 -16.60 6.45
CA GLN A 12 3.57 -17.39 7.46
C GLN A 12 2.77 -18.51 6.81
N THR A 13 2.17 -18.26 5.64
CA THR A 13 1.27 -19.22 4.99
C THR A 13 1.97 -20.10 3.95
N LEU A 14 2.96 -19.58 3.22
CA LEU A 14 3.72 -20.31 2.18
C LEU A 14 5.16 -20.57 2.63
N GLN A 15 5.37 -21.64 3.40
CA GLN A 15 6.73 -22.04 3.82
C GLN A 15 7.65 -22.25 2.62
N GLY A 16 8.78 -21.53 2.59
CA GLY A 16 9.77 -21.62 1.52
C GLY A 16 9.32 -21.07 0.17
N TRP A 17 8.54 -19.99 0.15
CA TRP A 17 8.14 -19.29 -1.09
C TRP A 17 9.24 -18.42 -1.72
N SER A 18 10.18 -17.92 -0.91
CA SER A 18 11.26 -17.04 -1.34
C SER A 18 12.57 -17.81 -1.54
N CYS A 19 13.24 -17.62 -2.67
CA CYS A 19 14.47 -18.34 -3.04
C CYS A 19 15.75 -17.77 -2.41
N SER A 20 16.04 -18.15 -1.16
CA SER A 20 17.20 -17.70 -0.39
C SER A 20 18.52 -18.43 -0.71
N SER A 21 18.87 -18.60 -1.99
CA SER A 21 20.10 -19.31 -2.41
C SER A 21 20.85 -18.61 -3.54
N ALA A 22 22.11 -18.23 -3.29
CA ALA A 22 22.91 -17.41 -4.21
C ALA A 22 23.56 -18.16 -5.39
N CYS A 23 23.62 -19.50 -5.39
CA CYS A 23 24.38 -20.28 -6.38
C CYS A 23 23.61 -21.41 -7.10
N SER A 24 22.40 -21.74 -6.68
CA SER A 24 21.48 -22.61 -7.45
C SER A 24 20.08 -22.57 -6.82
N PRO A 25 18.99 -22.33 -7.57
CA PRO A 25 17.65 -22.43 -7.01
C PRO A 25 17.37 -23.89 -6.65
N SER A 26 16.99 -24.13 -5.38
CA SER A 26 16.49 -25.43 -4.91
C SER A 26 15.44 -25.98 -5.88
N GLN A 27 15.33 -27.32 -6.03
CA GLN A 27 14.22 -27.92 -6.77
C GLN A 27 12.84 -27.48 -6.22
N HIS A 28 12.76 -27.08 -4.95
CA HIS A 28 11.54 -26.55 -4.33
C HIS A 28 11.22 -25.10 -4.78
N CYS A 29 12.20 -24.32 -5.25
CA CYS A 29 12.00 -23.02 -5.91
C CYS A 29 11.43 -23.17 -7.33
N ARG A 30 11.38 -24.39 -7.86
CA ARG A 30 10.65 -24.72 -9.09
C ARG A 30 9.22 -25.15 -8.83
N LEU A 31 8.61 -24.90 -7.66
CA LEU A 31 7.21 -25.23 -7.41
C LEU A 31 6.39 -23.97 -7.13
N PRO A 32 5.16 -23.87 -7.65
CA PRO A 32 4.26 -22.79 -7.27
C PRO A 32 3.87 -23.02 -5.81
N ARG A 33 3.78 -21.94 -5.03
CA ARG A 33 3.24 -22.04 -3.67
C ARG A 33 1.82 -21.53 -3.69
N CYS A 34 0.88 -22.43 -3.45
CA CYS A 34 -0.55 -22.16 -3.43
C CYS A 34 -1.09 -22.31 -2.01
N THR A 35 -2.10 -21.52 -1.67
CA THR A 35 -2.81 -21.62 -0.39
C THR A 35 -4.25 -21.14 -0.51
N ASN A 36 -5.11 -21.70 0.31
CA ASN A 36 -6.53 -21.37 0.35
C ASN A 36 -6.77 -20.11 1.19
N VAL A 37 -7.64 -19.24 0.69
CA VAL A 37 -8.09 -18.01 1.34
C VAL A 37 -9.61 -18.09 1.48
N VAL A 38 -10.08 -18.20 2.72
CA VAL A 38 -11.50 -18.20 3.06
C VAL A 38 -12.00 -16.77 3.20
N PHE A 39 -13.15 -16.46 2.58
CA PHE A 39 -13.75 -15.13 2.70
C PHE A 39 -14.32 -14.90 4.11
N PRO A 40 -14.15 -13.68 4.70
CA PRO A 40 -14.75 -13.33 5.98
C PRO A 40 -16.28 -13.52 6.03
N LYS A 41 -16.97 -13.35 4.90
CA LYS A 41 -18.38 -13.72 4.71
C LYS A 41 -18.56 -14.45 3.39
N THR A 42 -19.37 -15.51 3.39
CA THR A 42 -19.73 -16.22 2.16
C THR A 42 -20.49 -15.32 1.19
N PHE A 43 -20.12 -15.36 -0.09
CA PHE A 43 -20.82 -14.70 -1.19
C PHE A 43 -22.15 -15.42 -1.48
N SER A 44 -23.22 -14.64 -1.72
CA SER A 44 -24.60 -15.15 -1.83
C SER A 44 -25.39 -14.55 -2.99
N GLY A 45 -24.72 -13.82 -3.88
CA GLY A 45 -25.28 -13.31 -5.13
C GLY A 45 -25.39 -14.41 -6.19
N SER A 46 -25.93 -14.04 -7.36
CA SER A 46 -26.19 -14.94 -8.48
C SER A 46 -25.08 -14.98 -9.52
N GLY A 47 -24.20 -13.97 -9.58
CA GLY A 47 -23.07 -13.94 -10.50
C GLY A 47 -21.85 -14.72 -10.04
N THR A 48 -20.80 -14.75 -10.87
CA THR A 48 -19.50 -15.31 -10.51
C THR A 48 -18.76 -14.38 -9.54
N VAL A 49 -18.06 -14.97 -8.56
CA VAL A 49 -17.07 -14.25 -7.75
C VAL A 49 -15.84 -13.98 -8.62
N ASN A 50 -15.37 -12.74 -8.63
CA ASN A 50 -14.23 -12.26 -9.41
C ASN A 50 -13.15 -11.83 -8.42
N ILE A 51 -11.89 -12.23 -8.66
CA ILE A 51 -10.82 -12.09 -7.67
C ILE A 51 -9.58 -11.51 -8.33
N TYR A 52 -9.01 -10.49 -7.69
CA TYR A 52 -7.84 -9.77 -8.16
C TYR A 52 -6.81 -9.75 -7.04
N VAL A 53 -5.58 -10.16 -7.37
CA VAL A 53 -4.50 -10.34 -6.40
C VAL A 53 -3.23 -9.61 -6.84
N THR A 54 -2.53 -9.02 -5.86
CA THR A 54 -1.28 -8.28 -6.06
C THR A 54 -0.32 -8.52 -4.92
N VAL A 55 0.98 -8.46 -5.18
CA VAL A 55 2.01 -8.59 -4.14
C VAL A 55 2.49 -7.21 -3.68
N SER A 56 2.58 -7.02 -2.37
CA SER A 56 3.34 -5.94 -1.74
C SER A 56 4.32 -6.53 -0.72
N HIS A 57 5.17 -5.69 -0.14
CA HIS A 57 6.08 -6.10 0.94
C HIS A 57 5.91 -5.13 2.12
N GLY A 58 6.25 -5.58 3.32
CA GLY A 58 6.19 -4.73 4.53
C GLY A 58 7.17 -3.54 4.53
N GLU A 59 7.18 -2.78 5.61
CA GLU A 59 7.82 -1.44 5.66
C GLU A 59 9.35 -1.45 5.88
N LYS A 60 9.97 -2.59 6.22
CA LYS A 60 11.35 -2.66 6.73
C LYS A 60 12.39 -3.18 5.73
N PHE A 61 12.42 -2.69 4.47
CA PHE A 61 13.32 -3.24 3.44
C PHE A 61 14.26 -2.23 2.78
N SER A 62 15.52 -2.65 2.68
CA SER A 62 16.65 -1.90 2.11
C SER A 62 16.93 -2.20 0.64
N ARG A 63 16.15 -3.08 0.00
CA ARG A 63 16.39 -3.54 -1.38
C ARG A 63 15.08 -3.95 -2.05
N VAL A 64 14.91 -3.58 -3.33
CA VAL A 64 13.74 -3.97 -4.13
C VAL A 64 13.74 -5.48 -4.37
N HIS A 65 12.58 -6.11 -4.18
CA HIS A 65 12.41 -7.56 -4.35
C HIS A 65 12.46 -8.00 -5.81
N SER A 66 12.47 -9.32 -6.03
CA SER A 66 12.50 -9.90 -7.36
C SER A 66 11.08 -10.01 -7.92
N PRO A 67 10.87 -9.89 -9.25
CA PRO A 67 9.54 -10.03 -9.85
C PRO A 67 8.88 -11.35 -9.46
N SER A 68 7.58 -11.28 -9.15
CA SER A 68 6.78 -12.44 -8.75
C SER A 68 5.57 -12.61 -9.67
N ALA A 69 5.35 -13.83 -10.15
CA ALA A 69 4.10 -14.21 -10.81
C ALA A 69 3.07 -14.65 -9.76
N MET A 70 1.80 -14.37 -10.02
CA MET A 70 0.71 -14.76 -9.13
C MET A 70 -0.60 -14.97 -9.90
N TRP A 71 -1.41 -15.92 -9.44
CA TRP A 71 -2.67 -16.28 -10.07
C TRP A 71 -3.64 -16.88 -9.06
N VAL A 72 -4.91 -16.94 -9.46
CA VAL A 72 -6.01 -17.51 -8.68
C VAL A 72 -6.47 -18.83 -9.32
N GLN A 73 -6.86 -19.80 -8.50
CA GLN A 73 -7.56 -21.02 -8.93
C GLN A 73 -8.66 -21.39 -7.91
N SER A 74 -9.40 -22.47 -8.16
CA SER A 74 -10.38 -23.03 -7.20
C SER A 74 -11.44 -22.05 -6.66
N VAL A 75 -11.88 -21.07 -7.45
CA VAL A 75 -12.78 -20.00 -6.97
C VAL A 75 -14.17 -20.55 -6.63
N THR A 76 -14.61 -20.35 -5.38
CA THR A 76 -15.97 -20.65 -4.91
C THR A 76 -16.65 -19.40 -4.35
N THR A 77 -17.84 -19.55 -3.74
CA THR A 77 -18.48 -18.47 -2.97
C THR A 77 -17.97 -18.36 -1.53
N ARG A 78 -17.16 -19.32 -1.06
CA ARG A 78 -16.65 -19.40 0.31
C ARG A 78 -15.16 -19.07 0.40
N ASP A 79 -14.42 -19.39 -0.64
CA ASP A 79 -12.97 -19.43 -0.65
C ASP A 79 -12.42 -19.37 -2.09
N PHE A 80 -11.10 -19.25 -2.19
CA PHE A 80 -10.32 -19.40 -3.41
C PHE A 80 -8.91 -19.84 -3.06
N ASP A 81 -8.19 -20.45 -4.01
CA ASP A 81 -6.76 -20.66 -3.86
C ASP A 81 -6.01 -19.55 -4.58
N VAL A 82 -4.99 -19.00 -3.92
CA VAL A 82 -4.01 -18.09 -4.53
C VAL A 82 -2.64 -18.73 -4.57
N CYS A 83 -1.98 -18.59 -5.72
CA CYS A 83 -0.66 -19.12 -5.97
C CYS A 83 0.32 -17.97 -6.27
N ALA A 84 1.56 -18.11 -5.81
CA ALA A 84 2.64 -17.16 -6.10
C ALA A 84 3.97 -17.88 -6.38
N ARG A 85 4.84 -17.23 -7.15
CA ARG A 85 6.20 -17.68 -7.47
C ARG A 85 7.12 -16.46 -7.63
N GLU A 86 8.11 -16.34 -6.75
CA GLU A 86 9.15 -15.29 -6.83
C GLU A 86 10.34 -15.75 -7.71
N SER A 87 10.97 -14.83 -8.43
CA SER A 87 12.19 -15.08 -9.21
C SER A 87 13.46 -14.72 -8.42
N GLY A 88 14.64 -15.04 -8.94
CA GLY A 88 15.91 -14.48 -8.45
C GLY A 88 16.20 -14.70 -6.95
N ILE A 89 16.74 -13.66 -6.30
CA ILE A 89 17.04 -13.67 -4.87
C ILE A 89 15.74 -13.43 -4.11
N GLY A 90 15.38 -14.39 -3.26
CA GLY A 90 14.14 -14.39 -2.50
C GLY A 90 14.05 -13.26 -1.49
N SER A 91 12.82 -12.80 -1.28
CA SER A 91 12.41 -11.73 -0.39
C SER A 91 12.64 -11.94 1.11
N ASN A 92 13.15 -13.09 1.55
CA ASN A 92 13.33 -13.43 2.98
C ASN A 92 12.02 -13.36 3.78
N GLY A 93 10.89 -13.66 3.13
CA GLY A 93 9.61 -13.83 3.82
C GLY A 93 8.85 -12.53 4.14
N THR A 94 8.95 -11.53 3.28
CA THR A 94 8.44 -10.17 3.56
C THR A 94 7.20 -9.78 2.77
N GLY A 95 6.85 -10.62 1.80
CA GLY A 95 5.75 -10.42 0.86
C GLY A 95 4.39 -10.67 1.48
N ILE A 96 3.41 -9.93 0.96
CA ILE A 96 2.02 -9.89 1.38
C ILE A 96 1.18 -9.94 0.10
N ILE A 97 0.29 -10.93 -0.01
CA ILE A 97 -0.73 -10.94 -1.06
C ILE A 97 -1.88 -10.06 -0.59
N ASN A 98 -2.16 -9.01 -1.35
CA ASN A 98 -3.36 -8.20 -1.22
C ASN A 98 -4.40 -8.76 -2.19
N TRP A 99 -5.64 -8.89 -1.75
CA TRP A 99 -6.71 -9.43 -2.59
C TRP A 99 -7.99 -8.60 -2.48
N LEU A 100 -8.71 -8.53 -3.60
CA LEU A 100 -10.05 -7.98 -3.75
C LEU A 100 -10.91 -9.05 -4.40
N ALA A 101 -12.04 -9.36 -3.78
CA ALA A 101 -13.05 -10.27 -4.32
C ALA A 101 -14.40 -9.57 -4.38
N PHE A 102 -15.12 -9.70 -5.49
CA PHE A 102 -16.46 -9.14 -5.62
C PHE A 102 -17.40 -9.98 -6.48
N GLN A 103 -18.69 -9.86 -6.19
CA GLN A 103 -19.79 -10.55 -6.84
C GLN A 103 -20.94 -9.55 -7.02
N ASP A 104 -21.55 -9.54 -8.21
CA ASP A 104 -22.70 -8.68 -8.55
C ASP A 104 -22.49 -7.19 -8.19
N TYR A 105 -21.34 -6.65 -8.62
CA TYR A 105 -20.91 -5.28 -8.33
C TYR A 105 -21.04 -4.39 -9.57
N PRO A 106 -22.19 -3.71 -9.79
CA PRO A 106 -22.53 -3.08 -11.06
C PRO A 106 -21.69 -1.85 -11.41
N GLN A 107 -21.01 -1.23 -10.44
CA GLN A 107 -20.17 -0.06 -10.67
C GLN A 107 -18.81 -0.39 -11.32
N MET A 108 -18.46 -1.67 -11.43
CA MET A 108 -17.24 -2.14 -12.11
C MET A 108 -17.63 -2.92 -13.36
N THR A 109 -17.17 -2.44 -14.52
CA THR A 109 -17.24 -3.26 -15.74
C THR A 109 -16.21 -4.37 -15.60
N ARG A 110 -16.54 -5.60 -15.98
CA ARG A 110 -15.65 -6.76 -15.84
C ARG A 110 -15.77 -7.71 -17.03
N GLY A 111 -14.76 -8.54 -17.19
CA GLY A 111 -14.77 -9.66 -18.12
C GLY A 111 -13.56 -10.58 -17.93
N SER A 112 -13.39 -11.46 -18.90
CA SER A 112 -12.25 -12.38 -18.96
C SER A 112 -11.76 -12.48 -20.41
N VAL A 113 -10.48 -12.75 -20.60
CA VAL A 113 -9.90 -13.14 -21.88
C VAL A 113 -9.16 -14.47 -21.73
N SER A 114 -9.31 -15.36 -22.69
CA SER A 114 -8.72 -16.71 -22.66
C SER A 114 -7.65 -16.85 -23.73
N PHE A 115 -6.44 -17.18 -23.32
CA PHE A 115 -5.31 -17.41 -24.20
C PHE A 115 -5.25 -18.89 -24.57
N SER A 116 -6.05 -19.27 -25.55
CA SER A 116 -6.09 -20.64 -26.09
C SER A 116 -4.88 -20.96 -26.98
N GLY A 117 -4.61 -22.26 -27.14
CA GLY A 117 -3.47 -22.80 -27.88
C GLY A 117 -2.26 -23.13 -27.00
N ILE A 118 -1.30 -23.84 -27.58
CA ILE A 118 0.00 -24.10 -26.93
C ILE A 118 0.92 -22.94 -27.28
N TRP A 119 1.49 -22.31 -26.26
CA TRP A 119 2.55 -21.31 -26.40
C TRP A 119 3.68 -21.60 -25.41
N THR A 120 4.87 -21.03 -25.67
CA THR A 120 6.09 -21.25 -24.88
C THR A 120 6.59 -19.94 -24.28
N THR A 121 7.28 -19.11 -25.07
CA THR A 121 8.13 -18.00 -24.60
C THR A 121 7.74 -16.63 -25.16
N GLU A 122 6.88 -16.61 -26.18
CA GLU A 122 6.46 -15.39 -26.86
C GLU A 122 5.54 -14.56 -25.97
N THR A 123 5.64 -13.23 -26.10
CA THR A 123 4.61 -12.33 -25.60
C THR A 123 3.36 -12.53 -26.46
N LYS A 124 2.22 -12.83 -25.83
CA LYS A 124 0.92 -12.90 -26.52
C LYS A 124 0.00 -11.84 -25.95
N CYS A 125 -0.58 -11.02 -26.83
CA CYS A 125 -1.55 -9.99 -26.48
C CYS A 125 -2.90 -10.26 -27.15
N GLU A 126 -3.98 -10.04 -26.41
CA GLU A 126 -5.36 -10.21 -26.90
C GLU A 126 -6.14 -8.92 -26.63
N LYS A 127 -6.87 -8.44 -27.65
CA LYS A 127 -7.58 -7.17 -27.60
C LYS A 127 -8.97 -7.32 -26.99
N VAL A 128 -9.24 -6.56 -25.94
CA VAL A 128 -10.53 -6.48 -25.26
C VAL A 128 -11.23 -5.19 -25.65
N THR A 129 -12.47 -5.29 -26.12
CA THR A 129 -13.34 -4.14 -26.42
C THR A 129 -14.44 -4.08 -25.36
N PHE A 130 -14.67 -2.90 -24.78
CA PHE A 130 -15.72 -2.72 -23.79
C PHE A 130 -17.10 -2.80 -24.44
N SER A 131 -18.07 -3.41 -23.75
CA SER A 131 -19.46 -3.49 -24.20
C SER A 131 -20.16 -2.13 -24.22
N GLN A 132 -19.68 -1.18 -23.41
CA GLN A 132 -20.06 0.23 -23.42
C GLN A 132 -18.80 1.07 -23.33
N ASN A 133 -18.73 2.17 -24.09
CA ASN A 133 -17.58 3.08 -24.04
C ASN A 133 -17.58 3.88 -22.74
N PHE A 134 -16.42 4.04 -22.13
CA PHE A 134 -16.25 4.92 -20.97
C PHE A 134 -16.23 6.40 -21.38
N PRO A 135 -16.61 7.33 -20.48
CA PRO A 135 -16.54 8.78 -20.75
C PRO A 135 -15.08 9.30 -20.82
N GLY A 136 -14.13 8.58 -20.22
CA GLY A 136 -12.69 8.88 -20.24
C GLY A 136 -11.85 7.60 -20.32
N ARG A 137 -10.54 7.70 -20.12
CA ARG A 137 -9.67 6.52 -19.95
C ARG A 137 -10.03 5.84 -18.61
N PRO A 138 -10.46 4.58 -18.60
CA PRO A 138 -10.71 3.87 -17.34
C PRO A 138 -9.38 3.41 -16.71
N SER A 139 -9.35 3.31 -15.39
CA SER A 139 -8.35 2.49 -14.70
C SER A 139 -8.75 1.03 -14.86
N VAL A 140 -7.84 0.21 -15.38
CA VAL A 140 -8.06 -1.21 -15.66
C VAL A 140 -7.11 -2.05 -14.82
N PHE A 141 -7.64 -3.12 -14.24
CA PHE A 141 -6.90 -4.08 -13.41
C PHE A 141 -7.12 -5.48 -13.95
N ALA A 142 -6.06 -6.28 -13.99
CA ALA A 142 -6.09 -7.65 -14.51
C ALA A 142 -5.38 -8.62 -13.55
N SER A 143 -5.83 -9.87 -13.54
CA SER A 143 -5.20 -10.95 -12.76
C SER A 143 -5.34 -12.29 -13.47
N ALA A 144 -4.30 -13.12 -13.42
CA ALA A 144 -4.32 -14.45 -14.01
C ALA A 144 -5.21 -15.40 -13.19
N ARG A 145 -6.01 -16.20 -13.87
CA ARG A 145 -6.84 -17.25 -13.28
C ARG A 145 -6.74 -18.55 -14.08
N TYR A 146 -6.76 -19.67 -13.35
CA TYR A 146 -6.87 -21.01 -13.89
C TYR A 146 -8.13 -21.73 -13.41
N THR A 147 -8.69 -22.59 -14.26
CA THR A 147 -9.85 -23.46 -13.96
C THR A 147 -9.45 -24.90 -13.64
N ARG A 148 -8.14 -25.15 -13.45
CA ARG A 148 -7.52 -26.45 -13.20
C ARG A 148 -6.38 -26.26 -12.20
N ASP A 149 -5.90 -27.36 -11.64
CA ASP A 149 -4.64 -27.36 -10.90
C ASP A 149 -3.49 -26.86 -11.78
N THR A 150 -2.63 -26.06 -11.17
CA THR A 150 -1.53 -25.38 -11.84
C THR A 150 -0.19 -26.03 -11.55
N LYS A 151 0.68 -25.98 -12.55
CA LYS A 151 2.07 -26.42 -12.52
C LYS A 151 2.98 -25.20 -12.32
N PRO A 152 4.27 -25.38 -12.01
CA PRO A 152 5.17 -24.24 -11.83
C PRO A 152 5.31 -23.41 -13.10
N ASN A 153 5.33 -24.11 -14.24
CA ASN A 153 5.40 -23.56 -15.58
C ASN A 153 4.06 -23.00 -16.08
N ASP A 154 3.05 -22.83 -15.22
CA ASP A 154 1.86 -21.99 -15.50
C ASP A 154 2.06 -20.55 -14.98
N ALA A 155 3.21 -20.25 -14.35
CA ALA A 155 3.54 -18.90 -13.93
C ALA A 155 3.77 -17.96 -15.14
N MET A 156 3.15 -16.77 -15.09
CA MET A 156 3.27 -15.74 -16.13
C MET A 156 3.33 -14.34 -15.52
N TYR A 157 3.84 -13.40 -16.32
CA TYR A 157 3.57 -11.97 -16.17
C TYR A 157 2.29 -11.60 -16.93
N VAL A 158 1.51 -10.68 -16.37
CA VAL A 158 0.33 -10.07 -16.99
C VAL A 158 0.49 -8.56 -16.93
N TRP A 159 0.28 -7.88 -18.06
CA TRP A 159 0.23 -6.42 -18.14
C TRP A 159 -0.79 -5.98 -19.18
N LEU A 160 -1.05 -4.67 -19.25
CA LEU A 160 -2.00 -4.08 -20.19
C LEU A 160 -1.31 -3.14 -21.17
N GLU A 161 -1.84 -3.04 -22.38
CA GLU A 161 -1.38 -2.09 -23.39
C GLU A 161 -2.55 -1.30 -23.99
N ASN A 162 -2.25 -0.14 -24.54
CA ASN A 162 -3.16 0.66 -25.38
C ASN A 162 -4.52 0.98 -24.72
N VAL A 163 -4.57 1.13 -23.39
CA VAL A 163 -5.79 1.40 -22.61
C VAL A 163 -6.42 2.74 -23.03
N ASN A 164 -7.63 2.67 -23.57
CA ASN A 164 -8.43 3.82 -24.01
C ASN A 164 -9.90 3.65 -23.62
N SER A 165 -10.77 4.62 -23.93
CA SER A 165 -12.19 4.59 -23.53
C SER A 165 -13.04 3.50 -24.20
N LYS A 166 -12.53 2.82 -25.25
CA LYS A 166 -13.25 1.82 -26.04
C LYS A 166 -12.67 0.42 -25.92
N SER A 167 -11.36 0.31 -25.72
CA SER A 167 -10.63 -0.96 -25.72
C SER A 167 -9.31 -0.86 -24.97
N PHE A 168 -8.71 -2.02 -24.73
CA PHE A 168 -7.35 -2.20 -24.26
C PHE A 168 -6.84 -3.55 -24.74
N GLU A 169 -5.55 -3.81 -24.57
CA GLU A 169 -4.95 -5.11 -24.84
C GLU A 169 -4.47 -5.72 -23.52
N VAL A 170 -4.74 -7.01 -23.33
CA VAL A 170 -4.16 -7.80 -22.23
C VAL A 170 -3.00 -8.57 -22.81
N CYS A 171 -1.82 -8.44 -22.22
CA CYS A 171 -0.63 -9.14 -22.64
C CYS A 171 -0.15 -10.09 -21.54
N ILE A 172 0.30 -11.28 -21.98
CA ILE A 172 0.92 -12.28 -21.11
C ILE A 172 2.29 -12.70 -21.65
N ARG A 173 3.17 -13.09 -20.74
CA ARG A 173 4.49 -13.66 -21.05
C ARG A 173 4.89 -14.69 -20.00
N GLU A 174 5.54 -15.75 -20.43
CA GLU A 174 6.05 -16.80 -19.56
C GLU A 174 7.00 -16.22 -18.48
N PHE A 175 6.84 -16.67 -17.24
CA PHE A 175 7.58 -16.13 -16.09
C PHE A 175 9.09 -16.45 -16.12
N LEU A 176 9.45 -17.67 -16.53
CA LEU A 176 10.82 -18.11 -16.77
C LEU A 176 10.93 -18.67 -18.20
N PRO A 177 11.76 -18.10 -19.09
CA PRO A 177 11.82 -18.54 -20.48
C PRO A 177 12.15 -20.03 -20.62
N PHE A 178 11.35 -20.72 -21.43
CA PHE A 178 11.43 -22.15 -21.75
C PHE A 178 11.15 -23.10 -20.57
N ASP A 179 10.42 -22.65 -19.53
CA ASP A 179 10.08 -23.46 -18.36
C ASP A 179 8.92 -24.44 -18.62
N GLY A 180 8.12 -24.23 -19.69
CA GLY A 180 7.28 -25.31 -20.21
C GLY A 180 6.29 -24.96 -21.33
N LYS A 181 5.20 -25.73 -21.39
CA LYS A 181 4.05 -25.49 -22.26
C LYS A 181 2.93 -24.89 -21.43
N HIS A 182 2.38 -23.78 -21.91
CA HIS A 182 1.25 -23.09 -21.31
C HIS A 182 -0.04 -23.45 -22.06
N GLN A 183 -1.14 -23.63 -21.32
CA GLN A 183 -2.46 -23.98 -21.85
C GLN A 183 -3.56 -23.40 -20.96
N ASP A 184 -4.65 -22.93 -21.58
CA ASP A 184 -5.90 -22.54 -20.94
C ASP A 184 -5.77 -21.45 -19.86
N THR A 185 -4.77 -20.57 -20.05
CA THR A 185 -4.61 -19.35 -19.27
C THR A 185 -5.81 -18.43 -19.48
N ILE A 186 -6.45 -18.02 -18.40
CA ILE A 186 -7.46 -16.96 -18.41
C ILE A 186 -6.91 -15.76 -17.68
N VAL A 187 -7.17 -14.55 -18.18
CA VAL A 187 -6.96 -13.30 -17.44
C VAL A 187 -8.32 -12.67 -17.22
N ASP A 188 -8.72 -12.57 -15.96
CA ASP A 188 -9.89 -11.79 -15.56
C ASP A 188 -9.47 -10.32 -15.46
N TRP A 189 -10.40 -9.41 -15.77
CA TRP A 189 -10.17 -7.97 -15.72
C TRP A 189 -11.38 -7.21 -15.21
N PHE A 190 -11.14 -6.09 -14.54
CA PHE A 190 -12.15 -5.09 -14.23
C PHE A 190 -11.69 -3.66 -14.58
N ALA A 191 -12.65 -2.80 -14.89
CA ALA A 191 -12.44 -1.44 -15.34
C ALA A 191 -13.48 -0.50 -14.72
N PHE A 192 -13.04 0.68 -14.31
CA PHE A 192 -13.88 1.76 -13.79
C PHE A 192 -13.27 3.13 -14.12
N VAL A 193 -14.06 4.19 -13.99
CA VAL A 193 -13.56 5.58 -14.05
C VAL A 193 -13.68 6.18 -12.65
N ALA A 194 -12.60 6.77 -12.15
CA ALA A 194 -12.59 7.45 -10.87
C ALA A 194 -13.24 8.85 -10.99
N ASN A 195 -14.57 8.89 -10.89
CA ASN A 195 -15.28 10.14 -10.60
C ASN A 195 -15.29 10.35 -9.08
N GLY A 196 -14.95 11.56 -8.62
CA GLY A 196 -14.77 11.86 -7.19
C GLY A 196 -16.03 11.61 -6.35
N SER A 197 -15.83 11.30 -5.06
CA SER A 197 -16.84 10.92 -4.04
C SER A 197 -17.70 9.68 -4.31
N GLU A 198 -17.86 9.23 -5.57
CA GLU A 198 -18.48 7.94 -5.94
C GLU A 198 -17.43 6.84 -6.26
N SER A 199 -16.15 7.12 -6.02
CA SER A 199 -15.08 6.13 -6.13
C SER A 199 -15.20 5.07 -5.02
N ASN A 200 -15.54 3.83 -5.40
CA ASN A 200 -15.76 2.68 -4.51
C ASN A 200 -14.54 2.20 -3.70
N PHE A 201 -13.39 2.82 -3.90
CA PHE A 201 -12.14 2.54 -3.21
C PHE A 201 -11.73 3.77 -2.41
N THR A 202 -11.11 3.58 -1.24
CA THR A 202 -10.72 4.69 -0.37
C THR A 202 -9.84 5.70 -1.10
N LEU A 203 -8.93 5.21 -1.95
CA LEU A 203 -8.18 6.02 -2.92
C LEU A 203 -8.01 5.24 -4.23
N SER A 204 -7.82 5.96 -5.33
CA SER A 204 -7.38 5.43 -6.63
C SER A 204 -6.53 6.46 -7.34
N GLY A 205 -5.56 6.01 -8.14
CA GLY A 205 -4.74 6.90 -8.95
C GLY A 205 -3.83 6.15 -9.91
N GLU A 206 -2.91 6.90 -10.51
CA GLU A 206 -1.95 6.42 -11.50
C GLU A 206 -0.57 6.97 -11.16
N ALA A 207 0.47 6.16 -11.36
CA ALA A 207 1.85 6.51 -11.06
C ALA A 207 2.73 6.29 -12.31
N ASP A 208 3.28 7.37 -12.85
CA ASP A 208 4.08 7.35 -14.07
C ASP A 208 5.55 7.04 -13.81
N PHE A 209 6.10 6.13 -14.62
CA PHE A 209 7.49 5.71 -14.62
C PHE A 209 8.11 6.05 -15.99
N PRO A 210 8.76 7.21 -16.13
CA PRO A 210 9.31 7.66 -17.42
C PRO A 210 10.60 6.91 -17.82
N ASN A 211 11.16 6.09 -16.93
CA ASN A 211 12.31 5.19 -17.12
C ASN A 211 13.51 5.80 -17.88
N SER A 212 13.72 7.12 -17.74
CA SER A 212 14.66 7.89 -18.56
C SER A 212 16.12 7.81 -18.08
N ASN A 213 16.33 7.38 -16.84
CA ASN A 213 17.65 7.16 -16.23
C ASN A 213 17.94 5.64 -16.17
N LEU A 214 19.18 5.25 -15.87
CA LEU A 214 19.49 3.84 -15.59
C LEU A 214 19.12 3.46 -14.14
N PRO A 215 18.57 2.26 -13.89
CA PRO A 215 18.19 1.84 -12.53
C PRO A 215 19.44 1.43 -11.73
N THR A 216 19.44 1.72 -10.42
CA THR A 216 20.64 1.59 -9.56
C THR A 216 20.78 0.21 -8.91
N ALA A 217 22.01 -0.14 -8.50
CA ALA A 217 22.27 -1.38 -7.77
C ALA A 217 21.64 -1.39 -6.35
N GLU A 218 21.51 -0.23 -5.71
CA GLU A 218 20.82 -0.04 -4.43
C GLU A 218 19.35 -0.47 -4.53
N ASP A 219 18.67 -0.01 -5.59
CA ASP A 219 17.30 -0.38 -5.92
C ASP A 219 17.20 -1.73 -6.66
N ASN A 220 18.23 -2.59 -6.57
CA ASN A 220 18.28 -3.91 -7.20
C ASN A 220 17.94 -3.89 -8.70
N TYR A 221 18.35 -2.83 -9.40
CA TYR A 221 18.03 -2.56 -10.81
C TYR A 221 16.52 -2.45 -11.09
N GLY A 222 15.75 -1.89 -10.15
CA GLY A 222 14.38 -1.46 -10.38
C GLY A 222 14.24 0.06 -10.45
N PHE A 223 13.20 0.51 -11.15
CA PHE A 223 12.72 1.88 -11.13
C PHE A 223 11.74 2.04 -9.97
N CYS A 224 11.96 3.00 -9.08
CA CYS A 224 11.12 3.20 -7.91
C CYS A 224 10.59 4.63 -7.80
N GLN A 225 9.31 4.75 -7.44
CA GLN A 225 8.65 6.03 -7.21
C GLN A 225 7.87 5.98 -5.90
N GLN A 226 7.88 7.09 -5.16
CA GLN A 226 6.95 7.28 -4.04
C GLN A 226 5.67 7.92 -4.57
N VAL A 227 4.55 7.28 -4.28
CA VAL A 227 3.19 7.60 -4.76
C VAL A 227 2.35 7.97 -3.55
N GLN A 228 1.56 9.03 -3.65
CA GLN A 228 1.32 9.88 -2.49
C GLN A 228 -0.19 10.18 -2.27
N PHE A 229 -0.67 10.02 -1.02
CA PHE A 229 -2.05 9.95 -0.53
C PHE A 229 -2.43 11.11 0.42
N ASN A 230 -3.41 11.95 0.08
CA ASN A 230 -3.81 13.09 0.92
C ASN A 230 -4.60 12.71 2.20
N THR A 231 -4.24 11.61 2.88
CA THR A 231 -4.91 11.03 4.05
C THR A 231 -4.05 9.97 4.73
N THR A 232 -4.40 9.54 5.95
CA THR A 232 -3.75 8.42 6.65
C THR A 232 -4.75 7.31 6.96
N PHE A 233 -4.28 6.06 6.97
CA PHE A 233 -5.11 4.88 7.25
C PHE A 233 -4.97 4.42 8.70
N TYR A 234 -6.05 3.87 9.28
CA TYR A 234 -6.05 3.32 10.64
C TYR A 234 -5.12 2.10 10.77
N ALA A 235 -5.06 1.27 9.73
CA ALA A 235 -4.15 0.12 9.61
C ALA A 235 -3.62 0.06 8.16
N SER A 236 -2.51 -0.64 7.91
CA SER A 236 -1.95 -0.66 6.54
C SER A 236 -2.94 -1.28 5.54
N PRO A 237 -3.27 -0.56 4.45
CA PRO A 237 -4.41 -0.90 3.59
C PRO A 237 -4.11 -2.06 2.63
N VAL A 238 -5.16 -2.55 1.98
CA VAL A 238 -5.09 -3.43 0.80
C VAL A 238 -4.80 -2.56 -0.40
N VAL A 239 -3.66 -2.80 -1.07
CA VAL A 239 -3.28 -2.06 -2.29
C VAL A 239 -3.27 -3.01 -3.48
N LEU A 240 -4.09 -2.72 -4.49
CA LEU A 240 -3.93 -3.33 -5.81
C LEU A 240 -3.21 -2.37 -6.75
N VAL A 241 -2.41 -2.94 -7.64
CA VAL A 241 -1.69 -2.28 -8.73
C VAL A 241 -1.92 -3.04 -10.02
N SER A 242 -1.93 -2.34 -11.16
CA SER A 242 -1.88 -2.95 -12.48
C SER A 242 -1.02 -2.10 -13.41
N VAL A 243 -0.13 -2.75 -14.15
CA VAL A 243 0.88 -2.09 -14.99
C VAL A 243 0.37 -1.96 -16.41
N HIS A 244 0.56 -0.78 -17.01
CA HIS A 244 0.26 -0.57 -18.43
C HIS A 244 1.26 0.35 -19.13
N HIS A 245 1.48 0.11 -20.42
CA HIS A 245 2.32 0.97 -21.25
C HIS A 245 1.51 2.18 -21.76
N LEU A 246 1.99 3.39 -21.44
CA LEU A 246 1.39 4.66 -21.87
C LEU A 246 2.46 5.70 -22.20
N TYR A 247 2.14 6.52 -23.21
CA TYR A 247 2.92 7.68 -23.62
C TYR A 247 2.10 8.95 -23.36
N ASN A 248 2.01 9.41 -22.10
CA ASN A 248 1.76 10.80 -21.69
C ASN A 248 1.66 10.92 -20.15
N PRO A 249 2.45 11.80 -19.48
CA PRO A 249 2.51 11.87 -18.01
C PRO A 249 1.49 12.83 -17.36
N GLN A 250 1.08 12.56 -16.12
CA GLN A 250 0.41 13.48 -15.19
C GLN A 250 0.86 13.25 -13.72
N GLU A 251 1.24 14.32 -13.01
CA GLU A 251 1.75 14.29 -11.62
C GLU A 251 0.66 14.12 -10.54
N VAL A 252 1.00 13.50 -9.39
CA VAL A 252 0.16 13.36 -8.17
C VAL A 252 1.00 13.43 -6.86
N SER A 253 0.43 13.93 -5.75
CA SER A 253 1.05 14.27 -4.43
C SER A 253 -0.03 14.28 -3.30
N LEU A 254 0.19 14.15 -1.97
CA LEU A 254 1.36 14.01 -1.05
C LEU A 254 1.08 12.85 -0.02
N THR A 255 2.06 12.23 0.68
CA THR A 255 2.05 11.10 1.69
C THR A 255 2.10 9.60 1.22
N SER A 256 3.23 8.91 1.40
CA SER A 256 3.69 7.89 0.42
C SER A 256 3.46 6.38 0.67
N MET A 257 3.21 5.66 -0.43
CA MET A 257 3.65 4.27 -0.67
C MET A 257 4.81 4.25 -1.69
N ARG A 258 5.66 3.22 -1.70
CA ARG A 258 6.73 3.05 -2.71
C ARG A 258 6.35 1.95 -3.71
N ILE A 259 6.10 2.32 -4.97
CA ILE A 259 5.99 1.36 -6.08
C ILE A 259 7.37 1.20 -6.71
N CYS A 260 7.74 -0.03 -7.06
CA CYS A 260 8.93 -0.31 -7.86
C CYS A 260 8.60 -1.25 -9.01
N VAL A 261 9.13 -0.97 -10.19
CA VAL A 261 8.95 -1.75 -11.42
C VAL A 261 10.31 -2.16 -11.96
N LYS A 262 10.40 -3.37 -12.53
CA LYS A 262 11.57 -3.83 -13.28
C LYS A 262 11.14 -4.18 -14.69
N ASP A 263 11.88 -3.72 -15.67
CA ASP A 263 11.69 -4.10 -17.06
C ASP A 263 12.66 -5.24 -17.45
N LEU A 264 12.47 -5.79 -18.65
CA LEU A 264 13.26 -6.91 -19.16
C LEU A 264 14.35 -6.48 -20.16
N SER A 265 14.53 -5.18 -20.40
CA SER A 265 15.45 -4.65 -21.42
C SER A 265 16.92 -4.71 -21.01
N GLY A 266 17.20 -4.85 -19.72
CA GLY A 266 18.56 -4.90 -19.15
C GLY A 266 19.25 -3.52 -19.08
N THR A 267 20.33 -3.44 -18.30
CA THR A 267 20.95 -2.17 -17.82
C THR A 267 21.71 -1.35 -18.87
N GLY A 268 21.48 -1.57 -20.16
CA GLY A 268 22.17 -0.90 -21.26
C GLY A 268 21.33 -0.71 -22.52
N SER A 269 20.02 -0.93 -22.41
CA SER A 269 19.06 -0.79 -23.51
C SER A 269 18.19 0.45 -23.28
N LYS A 270 17.45 0.88 -24.31
CA LYS A 270 16.36 1.84 -24.11
C LYS A 270 15.27 1.18 -23.26
N HIS A 271 14.88 1.81 -22.15
CA HIS A 271 13.75 1.40 -21.33
C HIS A 271 12.48 2.12 -21.83
N ASP A 272 11.36 1.41 -21.90
CA ASP A 272 10.09 2.01 -22.33
C ASP A 272 9.33 2.62 -21.13
N PRO A 273 8.63 3.76 -21.33
CA PRO A 273 7.84 4.39 -20.29
C PRO A 273 6.58 3.57 -19.98
N LEU A 274 6.17 3.56 -18.72
CA LEU A 274 5.01 2.82 -18.24
C LEU A 274 4.29 3.59 -17.13
N SER A 275 3.03 3.26 -16.90
CA SER A 275 2.22 3.83 -15.83
C SER A 275 1.60 2.70 -15.00
N VAL A 276 1.48 2.90 -13.69
CA VAL A 276 0.91 1.91 -12.77
C VAL A 276 -0.38 2.46 -12.18
N ASN A 277 -1.51 1.91 -12.60
CA ASN A 277 -2.79 2.16 -11.95
C ASN A 277 -2.78 1.52 -10.56
N TYR A 278 -3.31 2.21 -9.55
CA TYR A 278 -3.43 1.68 -8.20
C TYR A 278 -4.80 2.00 -7.56
N VAL A 279 -5.26 1.10 -6.71
CA VAL A 279 -6.40 1.32 -5.80
C VAL A 279 -6.03 0.91 -4.40
N VAL A 280 -6.50 1.69 -3.43
CA VAL A 280 -6.25 1.51 -2.00
C VAL A 280 -7.56 1.32 -1.29
N VAL A 281 -7.69 0.23 -0.54
CA VAL A 281 -8.87 -0.11 0.25
C VAL A 281 -8.46 -0.29 1.70
N GLY A 282 -9.03 0.53 2.57
CA GLY A 282 -8.79 0.48 4.00
C GLY A 282 -9.53 1.60 4.71
N ASP A 283 -9.72 1.43 6.01
CA ASP A 283 -10.34 2.44 6.84
C ASP A 283 -9.39 3.61 7.07
N LEU A 284 -9.89 4.82 6.87
CA LEU A 284 -9.18 6.04 7.21
C LEU A 284 -8.97 6.12 8.72
N ASN A 285 -7.90 6.79 9.13
CA ASN A 285 -7.60 7.02 10.53
C ASN A 285 -8.71 7.90 11.16
N PRO A 286 -9.49 7.43 12.16
CA PRO A 286 -10.59 8.20 12.72
C PRO A 286 -10.14 9.41 13.56
N CYS A 287 -8.84 9.66 13.72
CA CYS A 287 -8.27 10.90 14.25
C CYS A 287 -7.93 11.96 13.17
N LEU A 288 -8.19 11.70 11.89
CA LEU A 288 -8.07 12.72 10.85
C LEU A 288 -8.99 13.92 11.14
N ASP A 289 -8.42 15.12 11.08
CA ASP A 289 -9.09 16.40 11.34
C ASP A 289 -9.81 16.50 12.72
N VAL A 290 -9.53 15.59 13.66
CA VAL A 290 -10.08 15.62 15.01
C VAL A 290 -9.29 16.59 15.89
N PHE A 291 -9.88 17.76 16.14
CA PHE A 291 -9.39 18.68 17.16
C PHE A 291 -9.81 18.21 18.57
N CYS A 292 -8.82 17.95 19.43
CA CYS A 292 -9.05 17.63 20.83
C CYS A 292 -8.86 18.88 21.71
N PRO A 293 -9.87 19.29 22.51
CA PRO A 293 -9.73 20.43 23.41
C PRO A 293 -8.79 20.13 24.59
N SER A 294 -8.44 21.18 25.33
CA SER A 294 -7.68 21.10 26.60
C SER A 294 -6.34 20.36 26.50
N PHE A 295 -5.59 20.53 25.39
CA PHE A 295 -4.34 19.81 25.11
C PHE A 295 -4.47 18.27 25.04
N GLY A 296 -5.69 17.75 24.87
CA GLY A 296 -5.90 16.33 24.60
C GLY A 296 -5.28 15.92 23.27
N VAL A 297 -4.89 14.65 23.16
CA VAL A 297 -4.40 14.02 21.94
C VAL A 297 -5.43 12.98 21.49
N CYS A 298 -5.76 12.96 20.20
CA CYS A 298 -6.64 11.94 19.65
C CYS A 298 -5.90 10.60 19.60
N LYS A 299 -6.44 9.55 20.26
CA LYS A 299 -5.95 8.17 20.14
C LYS A 299 -7.05 7.28 19.55
N THR A 300 -6.66 6.39 18.64
CA THR A 300 -7.54 5.45 17.96
C THR A 300 -7.64 4.14 18.74
N TYR A 301 -8.85 3.57 18.81
CA TYR A 301 -9.14 2.31 19.49
C TYR A 301 -9.67 1.24 18.52
N SER A 302 -10.33 1.67 17.45
CA SER A 302 -10.69 0.82 16.31
C SER A 302 -10.79 1.68 15.03
N ALA A 303 -11.02 1.04 13.88
CA ALA A 303 -11.24 1.72 12.60
C ALA A 303 -12.40 2.75 12.61
N HIS A 304 -13.31 2.66 13.59
CA HIS A 304 -14.48 3.55 13.72
C HIS A 304 -14.57 4.18 15.12
N GLU A 305 -13.50 4.10 15.91
CA GLU A 305 -13.48 4.63 17.28
C GLU A 305 -12.18 5.38 17.55
N ALA A 306 -12.33 6.68 17.77
CA ALA A 306 -11.30 7.57 18.26
C ALA A 306 -11.79 8.27 19.53
N ARG A 307 -10.88 8.58 20.46
CA ARG A 307 -11.19 9.35 21.67
C ARG A 307 -10.05 10.34 21.94
N CYS A 308 -10.41 11.55 22.36
CA CYS A 308 -9.45 12.49 22.94
C CYS A 308 -9.05 11.98 24.33
N VAL A 309 -7.75 11.85 24.57
CA VAL A 309 -7.19 11.45 25.86
C VAL A 309 -5.98 12.31 26.20
N CYS A 310 -5.67 12.43 27.47
CA CYS A 310 -4.46 13.12 27.90
C CYS A 310 -3.24 12.24 27.65
N ASP A 311 -2.18 12.82 27.09
CA ASP A 311 -0.93 12.10 26.93
C ASP A 311 -0.10 12.17 28.21
N ASP A 312 0.11 11.03 28.84
CA ASP A 312 0.79 10.87 30.12
C ASP A 312 2.30 10.66 29.99
N ASN A 313 2.82 10.65 28.76
CA ASN A 313 4.23 10.46 28.41
C ASN A 313 5.07 11.73 28.60
N CYS A 314 5.06 12.31 29.81
CA CYS A 314 5.89 13.48 30.10
C CYS A 314 7.33 13.10 30.49
N PRO A 315 8.35 13.79 29.92
CA PRO A 315 9.75 13.59 30.28
C PRO A 315 10.04 14.13 31.69
N SER A 316 11.10 13.60 32.31
CA SER A 316 11.50 13.93 33.69
C SER A 316 12.56 15.03 33.80
N TYR A 317 12.77 15.84 32.75
CA TYR A 317 13.64 17.01 32.86
C TYR A 317 12.93 18.15 33.61
N GLN A 318 13.70 19.05 34.20
CA GLN A 318 13.18 20.26 34.84
C GLN A 318 13.49 21.49 33.98
N ASP A 319 12.42 22.13 33.52
CA ASP A 319 12.39 23.40 32.78
C ASP A 319 11.10 24.12 33.22
N PRO A 320 11.07 24.70 34.43
CA PRO A 320 9.80 24.96 35.12
C PRO A 320 8.95 26.03 34.47
N VAL A 321 7.63 25.79 34.41
CA VAL A 321 6.65 26.75 33.89
C VAL A 321 5.63 27.13 34.97
N CYS A 322 5.10 28.35 34.92
CA CYS A 322 4.19 28.89 35.94
C CYS A 322 2.88 29.38 35.33
N THR A 323 1.75 29.11 35.99
CA THR A 323 0.42 29.62 35.59
C THR A 323 0.10 30.97 36.23
N GLU A 324 -0.91 31.66 35.73
CA GLU A 324 -1.39 32.96 36.25
C GLU A 324 -1.87 32.89 37.72
N ASN A 325 -2.24 31.70 38.23
CA ASN A 325 -2.57 31.50 39.65
C ASN A 325 -1.35 31.11 40.51
N GLY A 326 -0.14 31.15 39.95
CA GLY A 326 1.09 30.88 40.67
C GLY A 326 1.42 29.39 40.86
N THR A 327 0.73 28.48 40.17
CA THR A 327 1.08 27.05 40.17
C THR A 327 2.29 26.82 39.28
N THR A 328 3.35 26.20 39.81
CA THR A 328 4.55 25.81 39.07
C THR A 328 4.51 24.33 38.69
N TYR A 329 4.87 24.01 37.45
CA TYR A 329 5.05 22.66 36.92
C TYR A 329 6.51 22.44 36.52
N ASP A 330 7.05 21.24 36.75
CA ASP A 330 8.46 20.93 36.43
C ASP A 330 8.80 21.10 34.95
N ASN A 331 7.83 20.99 34.04
CA ASN A 331 7.95 21.30 32.62
C ASN A 331 6.59 21.55 31.95
N GLU A 332 6.61 22.08 30.73
CA GLU A 332 5.42 22.40 29.93
C GLU A 332 4.51 21.19 29.65
N CYS A 333 5.07 19.98 29.54
CA CYS A 333 4.28 18.76 29.35
C CYS A 333 3.39 18.48 30.56
N LEU A 334 3.96 18.58 31.77
CA LEU A 334 3.21 18.34 33.02
C LEU A 334 2.10 19.38 33.22
N TYR A 335 2.32 20.64 32.82
CA TYR A 335 1.25 21.64 32.75
C TYR A 335 0.11 21.19 31.82
N LYS A 336 0.44 20.87 30.54
CA LYS A 336 -0.55 20.42 29.54
C LYS A 336 -1.33 19.17 29.99
N LEU A 337 -0.65 18.22 30.63
CA LEU A 337 -1.25 17.00 31.18
C LEU A 337 -2.24 17.29 32.31
N ASN A 338 -1.90 18.19 33.24
CA ASN A 338 -2.81 18.57 34.33
C ASN A 338 -4.00 19.38 33.83
N PHE A 339 -3.78 20.30 32.88
CA PHE A 339 -4.85 21.02 32.20
C PHE A 339 -5.81 20.06 31.48
N CYS A 340 -5.28 19.09 30.73
CA CYS A 340 -6.09 18.08 30.06
C CYS A 340 -6.92 17.22 31.03
N LYS A 341 -6.35 16.86 32.17
CA LYS A 341 -7.04 16.10 33.22
C LYS A 341 -8.09 16.92 33.99
N GLY A 342 -8.23 18.22 33.70
CA GLY A 342 -9.10 19.13 34.45
C GLY A 342 -8.61 19.40 35.87
N MET A 343 -7.31 19.19 36.14
CA MET A 343 -6.66 19.48 37.42
C MET A 343 -6.17 20.93 37.49
N ASP A 344 -5.99 21.58 36.34
CA ASP A 344 -5.81 23.03 36.19
C ASP A 344 -6.67 23.51 35.01
N ASN A 345 -6.97 24.81 34.97
CA ASN A 345 -7.69 25.50 33.91
C ASN A 345 -7.10 26.90 33.58
N ASN A 346 -5.96 27.25 34.21
CA ASN A 346 -5.33 28.56 34.10
C ASN A 346 -4.27 28.58 33.00
N THR A 347 -4.10 29.72 32.36
CA THR A 347 -3.07 29.96 31.34
C THR A 347 -1.68 30.12 31.96
N LEU A 348 -0.64 29.89 31.15
CA LEU A 348 0.74 30.18 31.52
C LEU A 348 0.95 31.69 31.66
N SER A 349 1.65 32.11 32.71
CA SER A 349 2.02 33.50 32.92
C SER A 349 3.05 33.96 31.89
N THR A 350 2.86 35.16 31.32
CA THR A 350 3.77 35.72 30.31
C THR A 350 5.11 36.21 30.88
N ASN A 351 5.28 36.26 32.20
CA ASN A 351 6.42 36.89 32.87
C ASN A 351 7.61 35.94 33.06
N GLY A 352 7.94 35.13 32.04
CA GLY A 352 8.89 34.01 32.13
C GLY A 352 10.00 33.97 31.08
N GLY A 353 10.19 35.01 30.26
CA GLY A 353 11.24 34.96 29.23
C GLY A 353 11.41 36.22 28.39
N ASN A 354 12.28 37.13 28.86
CA ASN A 354 13.21 37.97 28.09
C ASN A 354 13.54 39.23 28.90
N ASP A 355 14.49 39.14 29.83
CA ASP A 355 15.29 40.30 30.22
C ASP A 355 16.74 40.08 29.78
N GLY A 356 17.32 41.15 29.24
CA GLY A 356 18.54 41.08 28.44
C GLY A 356 19.79 40.79 29.26
N LYS A 357 20.80 40.21 28.59
CA LYS A 357 22.17 40.18 29.11
C LYS A 357 22.67 41.61 29.35
N SER A 358 22.99 41.94 30.59
CA SER A 358 24.02 42.92 30.93
C SER A 358 25.19 42.18 31.58
N GLU A 359 26.40 42.47 31.13
CA GLU A 359 27.64 41.97 31.73
C GLU A 359 27.89 42.64 33.09
N ASP A 360 28.82 42.07 33.87
CA ASP A 360 29.28 42.51 35.20
C ASP A 360 28.35 42.27 36.42
N ASP A 361 28.36 41.03 36.97
CA ASP A 361 28.75 40.82 38.38
C ASP A 361 28.98 39.31 38.73
N GLU A 362 29.81 39.04 39.75
CA GLU A 362 30.24 37.68 40.13
C GLU A 362 29.16 36.83 40.85
N MET A 363 28.79 35.72 40.20
CA MET A 363 28.40 34.41 40.77
C MET A 363 27.94 34.34 42.25
N VAL A 364 26.71 34.77 42.54
CA VAL A 364 25.98 34.31 43.74
C VAL A 364 24.99 33.23 43.34
N VAL A 365 25.37 31.97 43.56
CA VAL A 365 24.47 30.81 43.39
C VAL A 365 23.39 30.86 44.47
N ARG A 366 22.16 31.22 44.08
CA ARG A 366 20.95 30.93 44.87
C ARG A 366 20.08 29.94 44.12
N ASN A 367 19.59 28.94 44.85
CA ASN A 367 18.60 27.96 44.39
C ASN A 367 17.23 28.62 44.22
N GLU A 368 17.09 29.49 43.24
CA GLU A 368 15.82 30.15 42.93
C GLU A 368 15.09 29.34 41.86
N LEU A 369 14.40 28.31 42.36
CA LEU A 369 13.14 27.82 41.78
C LEU A 369 12.35 29.01 41.23
N CYS A 370 11.78 28.89 40.03
CA CYS A 370 10.89 29.88 39.43
C CYS A 370 9.77 30.26 40.42
N ARG A 371 9.98 31.34 41.18
CA ARG A 371 9.00 31.85 42.14
C ARG A 371 8.05 32.76 41.40
N CYS A 372 6.78 32.40 41.44
CA CYS A 372 5.66 33.23 41.05
C CYS A 372 5.55 34.44 41.99
N ASP A 373 6.38 35.45 41.81
CA ASP A 373 6.40 36.63 42.68
C ASP A 373 5.29 37.61 42.29
N PHE A 374 4.06 37.26 42.69
CA PHE A 374 2.91 38.15 42.64
C PHE A 374 3.02 39.19 43.77
N SER A 375 3.72 40.28 43.46
CA SER A 375 3.59 41.52 44.24
C SER A 375 2.16 42.06 44.12
N LYS A 376 1.59 42.44 45.27
CA LYS A 376 0.15 42.65 45.53
C LYS A 376 -0.54 43.71 44.69
#